data_AF-A0A383CQ44-F1
#
_entry.id   AF-A0A383CQ44-F1
#
_cell.length_a   1.000
_cell.length_b   1.000
_cell.length_c   1.000
_cell.angle_alpha   90.00
_cell.angle_beta   90.00
_cell.angle_gamma   90.00
#
_symmetry.space_group_name_H-M   'P 1'
#
loop_
_entity.id
_entity.type
_entity.pdbx_description
1 polymer ?
#
loop_
_entity_poly.entity_id
_entity_poly.type
_entity_poly.pdbx_seq_one_letter_code
_entity_poly.pdbx_strand_id
1 'polypeptide(L)' 'MTTIDDAYNRPVLTVSQTAELLGLGRNAAYDAIARGDIPSIRIGRRLLVPKAALENLLTNLQWRSRND' A
#
# COMPACT_ATOMS: atom_id res chain seq x y z
N MET A 1 23.63 16.84 -1.47
CA MET A 1 23.74 15.55 -0.76
C MET A 1 22.75 15.62 0.39
N THR A 2 21.46 15.43 0.09
CA THR A 2 20.39 15.70 1.06
C THR A 2 19.77 14.36 1.44
N THR A 3 19.72 14.08 2.74
CA THR A 3 19.20 12.89 3.42
C THR A 3 17.69 12.63 3.21
N ILE A 4 17.10 13.09 2.09
CA ILE A 4 15.67 12.95 1.78
C ILE A 4 15.38 11.68 0.97
N ASP A 5 16.37 11.09 0.30
CA ASP A 5 16.19 9.92 -0.58
C ASP A 5 15.97 8.58 0.16
N ASP A 6 16.43 8.42 1.40
CA ASP A 6 16.33 7.14 2.13
C ASP A 6 14.90 6.77 2.57
N ALA A 7 14.01 7.76 2.69
CA ALA A 7 12.59 7.53 3.00
C ALA A 7 11.76 7.21 1.75
N TYR A 8 12.13 7.77 0.59
CA TYR A 8 11.40 7.60 -0.67
C TYR A 8 11.61 6.22 -1.31
N ASN A 9 12.75 5.58 -1.03
CA ASN A 9 13.07 4.25 -1.56
C ASN A 9 12.81 3.10 -0.57
N ARG A 10 11.85 3.26 0.35
CA ARG A 10 11.45 2.13 1.20
C ARG A 10 10.71 1.08 0.35
N PRO A 11 11.21 -0.17 0.27
CA PRO A 11 10.56 -1.21 -0.52
C PRO A 11 9.25 -1.70 0.11
N VAL A 12 9.00 -1.34 1.37
CA VAL A 12 7.85 -1.76 2.16
C VAL A 12 7.26 -0.59 2.94
N LEU A 13 5.94 -0.60 3.06
CA LEU A 13 5.14 0.34 3.83
C LEU A 13 4.53 -0.37 5.04
N THR A 14 4.24 0.39 6.09
CA THR A 14 3.36 -0.09 7.16
C THR A 14 1.88 0.03 6.74
N VAL A 15 0.99 -0.60 7.50
CA VAL A 15 -0.47 -0.49 7.28
C VAL A 15 -0.92 0.97 7.35
N SER A 16 -0.44 1.74 8.33
CA SER A 16 -0.80 3.16 8.47
C SER A 16 -0.36 3.98 7.26
N GLN A 17 0.88 3.79 6.78
CA GLN A 17 1.37 4.50 5.59
C GLN A 17 0.60 4.10 4.34
N THR A 18 0.22 2.83 4.23
CA THR A 18 -0.61 2.34 3.13
C THR A 18 -2.01 2.96 3.18
N ALA A 19 -2.60 3.08 4.37
CA ALA A 19 -3.88 3.72 4.58
C ALA A 19 -3.86 5.20 4.16
N GLU A 20 -2.83 5.94 4.59
CA GLU A 20 -2.62 7.33 4.18
C GLU A 20 -2.47 7.47 2.67
N LEU A 21 -1.66 6.60 2.04
CA LEU A 21 -1.42 6.61 0.59
C LEU A 21 -2.70 6.31 -0.21
N LEU A 22 -3.53 5.39 0.26
CA LEU A 22 -4.79 5.02 -0.40
C LEU A 22 -5.98 5.89 0.01
N GLY A 23 -5.81 6.86 0.91
CA GLY A 23 -6.91 7.67 1.45
C GLY A 23 -7.91 6.87 2.29
N LEU A 24 -7.49 5.76 2.90
CA LEU A 24 -8.32 4.89 3.72
C LEU A 24 -8.16 5.20 5.21
N GLY A 25 -9.20 4.93 6.00
CA GLY A 25 -9.06 4.82 7.44
C GLY A 25 -8.20 3.61 7.84
N ARG A 26 -7.50 3.67 8.98
CA ARG A 26 -6.64 2.55 9.46
C ARG A 26 -7.38 1.21 9.53
N ASN A 27 -8.59 1.19 10.07
CA ASN A 27 -9.39 -0.03 10.16
C ASN A 27 -9.71 -0.59 8.77
N ALA A 28 -10.14 0.28 7.84
CA ALA A 28 -10.43 -0.13 6.47
C ALA A 28 -9.19 -0.72 5.76
N ALA A 29 -7.99 -0.19 6.03
CA ALA A 29 -6.75 -0.75 5.51
C ALA A 29 -6.44 -2.12 6.11
N TYR A 30 -6.62 -2.31 7.42
CA TYR A 30 -6.48 -3.63 8.05
C TYR A 30 -7.48 -4.65 7.48
N ASP A 31 -8.74 -4.24 7.31
CA ASP A 31 -9.78 -5.11 6.75
C ASP A 31 -9.47 -5.47 5.29
N ALA A 32 -9.01 -4.51 4.49
CA ALA A 32 -8.60 -4.75 3.10
C ALA A 32 -7.40 -5.70 3.01
N ILE A 33 -6.42 -5.59 3.93
CA ILE A 33 -5.32 -6.55 4.03
C ILE A 33 -5.84 -7.92 4.45
N ALA A 34 -6.75 -8.00 5.43
CA ALA A 34 -7.31 -9.25 5.90
C ALA A 34 -8.14 -9.97 4.81
N ARG A 35 -8.81 -9.22 3.94
CA ARG A 35 -9.53 -9.73 2.76
C ARG A 35 -8.60 -10.11 1.60
N GLY A 36 -7.35 -9.64 1.61
CA GLY A 36 -6.40 -9.83 0.52
C GLY A 36 -6.50 -8.80 -0.62
N ASP A 37 -7.31 -7.74 -0.45
CA ASP A 37 -7.43 -6.64 -1.41
C ASP A 37 -6.13 -5.82 -1.49
N ILE A 38 -5.40 -5.72 -0.38
CA ILE A 38 -4.10 -5.03 -0.30
C ILE A 38 -3.00 -6.09 -0.09
N PRO A 39 -1.98 -6.16 -0.96
CA PRO A 39 -0.91 -7.12 -0.83
C PRO A 39 -0.09 -6.84 0.44
N SER A 40 0.14 -7.88 1.25
CA SER A 40 0.93 -7.74 2.47
C SER A 40 1.79 -8.96 2.75
N ILE A 41 2.87 -8.74 3.49
CA ILE A 41 3.77 -9.77 4.01
C ILE A 41 3.85 -9.63 5.53
N ARG A 42 3.77 -10.76 6.24
CA ARG A 42 3.96 -10.81 7.69
C ARG A 42 5.39 -11.26 7.97
N ILE A 43 6.17 -10.39 8.61
CA ILE A 43 7.53 -10.71 9.07
C ILE A 43 7.53 -10.63 10.60
N GLY A 44 7.51 -11.81 11.23
CA GLY A 44 7.34 -11.94 12.68
C GLY A 44 6.04 -11.27 13.16
N ARG A 45 6.18 -10.22 13.98
CA ARG A 45 5.05 -9.44 14.53
C ARG A 45 4.63 -8.26 13.67
N ARG A 46 5.35 -7.97 12.58
CA ARG A 46 5.10 -6.80 11.72
C ARG A 46 4.33 -7.22 10.48
N LEU A 47 3.35 -6.38 10.11
CA LEU A 47 2.61 -6.48 8.85
C LEU A 47 3.11 -5.36 7.95
N LEU A 48 3.64 -5.73 6.79
CA LEU A 48 4.27 -4.83 5.84
C LEU A 48 3.61 -4.97 4.48
N VAL A 49 3.51 -3.88 3.73
CA VAL A 49 2.93 -3.81 2.40
C VAL A 49 4.06 -3.55 1.41
N PRO A 50 4.44 -4.52 0.56
CA PRO A 50 5.46 -4.28 -0.46
C PRO A 50 5.00 -3.20 -1.43
N LYS A 51 5.81 -2.15 -1.59
CA LYS A 51 5.48 -0.99 -2.43
C LYS A 51 5.25 -1.41 -3.89
N ALA A 52 6.14 -2.25 -4.43
CA ALA A 52 6.02 -2.77 -5.79
C ALA A 52 4.72 -3.56 -6.02
N ALA A 53 4.27 -4.35 -5.03
CA ALA A 53 3.02 -5.10 -5.15
C ALA A 53 1.80 -4.16 -5.11
N LEU A 54 1.85 -3.13 -4.26
CA LEU A 54 0.81 -2.11 -4.19
C LEU A 54 0.73 -1.30 -5.49
N GLU A 55 1.86 -0.88 -6.05
CA GLU A 55 1.94 -0.17 -7.34
C GLU A 55 1.41 -1.04 -8.49
N ASN A 56 1.76 -2.32 -8.51
CA ASN A 56 1.21 -3.27 -9.48
C ASN A 56 -0.31 -3.39 -9.35
N LEU A 57 -0.84 -3.42 -8.13
CA LEU A 57 -2.30 -3.42 -7.91
C LEU A 57 -2.92 -2.17 -8.52
N LEU A 58 -2.40 -0.97 -8.21
CA LEU A 58 -2.93 0.30 -8.72
C LEU A 58 -2.80 0.46 -10.24
N THR A 59 -1.72 -0.06 -10.83
CA THR A 59 -1.51 0.00 -12.29
C THR A 59 -2.46 -0.94 -13.03
N ASN A 60 -2.80 -2.10 -12.43
CA ASN A 60 -3.75 -3.05 -13.01
C ASN A 60 -5.21 -2.69 -12.75
N LEU A 61 -5.48 -1.72 -11.88
CA LEU A 61 -6.79 -1.07 -11.81
C LEU A 61 -6.97 -0.26 -13.10
N GLN A 62 -7.37 -0.94 -14.18
CA GLN A 62 -7.96 -0.30 -15.36
C GLN A 62 -9.00 0.69 -14.85
N TRP A 63 -8.69 1.98 -14.96
CA TRP A 63 -9.60 3.03 -14.54
C TRP A 63 -10.85 2.88 -15.42
N ARG A 64 -11.92 2.30 -14.85
CA ARG A 64 -13.20 2.21 -15.54
C ARG A 64 -13.69 3.65 -15.65
N SER A 65 -13.42 4.28 -16.79
CA SER A 65 -14.03 5.55 -17.18
C SER A 65 -15.53 5.34 -17.12
N ARG A 66 -16.14 5.76 -16.03
CA ARG A 66 -17.59 5.90 -15.93
C ARG A 66 -17.90 7.30 -16.41
N ASN A 67 -17.78 7.47 -17.72
CA ASN A 67 -18.34 8.55 -18.53
C ASN A 67 -18.31 8.07 -20.00
N ASP A 68 -19.03 6.98 -20.26
CA ASP A 68 -19.81 6.83 -21.49
C ASP A 68 -21.28 7.06 -21.09
#